data_AF-A0AAD0XPW7-F1
#
_entry.id   AF-A0AAD0XPW7-F1
#
_cell.length_a   1.000
_cell.length_b   1.000
_cell.length_c   1.000
_cell.angle_alpha   90.00
_cell.angle_beta   90.00
_cell.angle_gamma   90.00
#
_symmetry.space_group_name_H-M   'P 1'
#
loop_
_entity.id
_entity.type
_entity.pdbx_description
1 polymer ?
#
loop_
_entity_poly.entity_id
_entity_poly.type
_entity_poly.pdbx_seq_one_letter_code
_entity_poly.pdbx_strand_id
1 'polypeptide(L)'
;MTVRFSGLKWNRSARLDSKEPSKKTTGWPLYIAAGILLFSALIFLISKFNRTGLEEKIAAGKPIYFLFHALGDNEEYEFGLLATLFPSNNRCALYFIHPITSFDDPDDSLDLLKSGAKSSVKSAVTDLIGTKPHYTIALTASNWIRLVDLLGGLSVYTDNKTVRNSSEYNREPGVYTMSGQDVYDYASKMDKKETLDYLERISRQESAVLTLYETLSQKKEFLTTPLLIFAHSLIESDLSKEDFVSLVKFANSRRIQFGISELPGEPANDPKTKKLYLKTDIARARVAFRKFSKDMNSDVFMDAEFARTEVLNGTEVAGLAKDVRSILSDKRIKVLAADNAWKKGFPKTVVIDRSGNTAIMDRISTVLEKAEVHHVLRKDLGLDATVVVGSDYEPRK
;
A
#
# COMPACT_ATOMS: atom_id res chain seq x y z
N MET A 1 -30.41 -57.47 63.99
CA MET A 1 -31.86 -57.20 64.20
C MET A 1 -32.04 -55.75 64.61
N THR A 2 -33.10 -55.11 64.13
CA THR A 2 -33.25 -53.65 64.12
C THR A 2 -33.71 -53.10 65.48
N VAL A 3 -32.94 -52.19 66.07
CA VAL A 3 -33.33 -51.43 67.28
C VAL A 3 -32.76 -50.01 67.19
N ARG A 4 -33.60 -48.99 67.38
CA ARG A 4 -33.19 -47.70 67.98
C ARG A 4 -34.40 -46.97 68.55
N PHE A 5 -34.20 -46.38 69.73
CA PHE A 5 -35.23 -45.85 70.62
C PHE A 5 -35.31 -44.31 70.60
N SER A 6 -36.49 -43.79 70.91
CA SER A 6 -36.77 -42.44 71.46
C SER A 6 -36.34 -42.35 72.94
N GLY A 7 -36.24 -41.19 73.62
CA GLY A 7 -36.44 -39.78 73.27
C GLY A 7 -36.93 -38.96 74.49
N LEU A 8 -36.47 -37.70 74.64
CA LEU A 8 -36.84 -36.69 75.69
C LEU A 8 -36.37 -37.04 77.14
N LYS A 9 -36.06 -36.14 78.09
CA LYS A 9 -36.09 -34.66 78.27
C LYS A 9 -35.08 -34.31 79.43
N TRP A 10 -34.76 -33.08 79.89
CA TRP A 10 -35.25 -31.71 79.59
C TRP A 10 -34.11 -30.65 79.54
N ASN A 11 -33.99 -29.69 80.49
CA ASN A 11 -33.11 -28.50 80.42
C ASN A 11 -32.90 -27.80 81.80
N ARG A 12 -31.74 -27.18 82.10
CA ARG A 12 -31.61 -25.79 82.66
C ARG A 12 -30.18 -25.30 82.95
N SER A 13 -29.80 -24.25 82.22
CA SER A 13 -29.05 -23.03 82.63
C SER A 13 -27.74 -23.11 83.42
N ALA A 14 -26.64 -22.68 82.75
CA ALA A 14 -25.52 -21.98 83.37
C ALA A 14 -25.28 -20.64 82.65
N ARG A 15 -25.04 -19.56 83.41
CA ARG A 15 -24.50 -18.28 82.91
C ARG A 15 -22.99 -18.26 83.17
N LEU A 16 -22.20 -17.71 82.25
CA LEU A 16 -21.46 -16.45 82.44
C LEU A 16 -20.70 -16.07 81.16
N ASP A 17 -20.53 -14.77 80.96
CA ASP A 17 -20.20 -14.18 79.66
C ASP A 17 -18.72 -14.27 79.27
N SER A 18 -18.47 -14.56 77.99
CA SER A 18 -17.25 -14.13 77.29
C SER A 18 -17.63 -13.38 76.02
N LYS A 19 -17.29 -12.09 75.94
CA LYS A 19 -17.58 -11.22 74.79
C LYS A 19 -16.88 -11.73 73.53
N GLU A 20 -17.62 -12.19 72.54
CA GLU A 20 -17.10 -12.28 71.17
C GLU A 20 -17.06 -10.87 70.53
N PRO A 21 -15.92 -10.42 69.99
CA PRO A 21 -15.87 -9.17 69.23
C PRO A 21 -16.50 -9.39 67.85
N SER A 22 -17.49 -8.59 67.48
CA SER A 22 -18.08 -8.65 66.13
C SER A 22 -16.98 -8.44 65.09
N LYS A 23 -16.73 -9.45 64.23
CA LYS A 23 -15.85 -9.29 63.07
C LYS A 23 -16.47 -8.27 62.11
N LYS A 24 -16.07 -7.00 62.26
CA LYS A 24 -16.29 -5.97 61.24
C LYS A 24 -15.55 -6.44 59.99
N THR A 25 -16.28 -6.99 59.03
CA THR A 25 -15.78 -7.23 57.68
C THR A 25 -15.44 -5.88 57.06
N THR A 26 -14.19 -5.47 57.16
CA THR A 26 -13.70 -4.21 56.61
C THR A 26 -13.92 -4.22 55.11
N GLY A 27 -14.74 -3.30 54.58
CA GLY A 27 -15.03 -3.19 53.14
C GLY A 27 -13.83 -2.81 52.26
N TRP A 28 -12.63 -2.73 52.85
CA TRP A 28 -11.37 -2.35 52.20
C TRP A 28 -11.06 -3.13 50.91
N PRO A 29 -11.26 -4.47 50.82
CA PRO A 29 -11.03 -5.20 49.57
C PRO A 29 -11.94 -4.74 48.42
N LEU A 30 -13.19 -4.35 48.72
CA LEU A 30 -14.13 -3.83 47.73
C LEU A 30 -13.70 -2.42 47.25
N TYR A 31 -13.21 -1.57 48.14
CA TYR A 31 -12.68 -0.25 47.75
C TYR A 31 -11.40 -0.35 46.91
N ILE A 32 -10.52 -1.31 47.20
CA ILE A 32 -9.31 -1.57 46.40
C ILE A 32 -9.70 -2.10 45.01
N ALA A 33 -10.62 -3.06 44.92
CA ALA A 33 -11.11 -3.58 43.64
C ALA A 33 -11.80 -2.48 42.81
N ALA A 34 -12.64 -1.65 43.43
CA ALA A 34 -13.27 -0.51 42.77
C ALA A 34 -12.25 0.54 42.31
N GLY A 35 -11.21 0.82 43.11
CA GLY A 35 -10.12 1.73 42.75
C GLY A 35 -9.31 1.23 41.55
N ILE A 36 -8.99 -0.07 41.49
CA ILE A 36 -8.33 -0.69 40.34
C ILE A 36 -9.21 -0.60 39.09
N LEU A 37 -10.50 -0.93 39.19
CA LEU A 37 -11.43 -0.83 38.06
C LEU A 37 -11.58 0.61 37.55
N LEU A 38 -11.66 1.60 38.44
CA LEU A 38 -11.70 3.02 38.07
C LEU A 38 -10.39 3.48 37.43
N PHE A 39 -9.23 3.02 37.91
CA PHE A 39 -7.93 3.35 37.34
C PHE A 39 -7.74 2.70 35.96
N SER A 40 -8.13 1.44 35.79
CA SER A 40 -8.15 0.76 34.48
C SER A 40 -9.14 1.41 33.51
N ALA A 41 -10.33 1.82 33.98
CA ALA A 41 -11.28 2.58 33.17
C ALA A 41 -10.73 3.96 32.79
N LEU A 42 -10.02 4.65 33.68
CA LEU A 42 -9.39 5.94 33.40
C LEU A 42 -8.24 5.80 32.40
N ILE A 43 -7.38 4.79 32.53
CA ILE A 43 -6.34 4.47 31.53
C ILE A 43 -6.98 4.10 30.18
N PHE A 44 -8.07 3.31 30.20
CA PHE A 44 -8.79 2.96 28.98
C PHE A 44 -9.42 4.21 28.31
N LEU A 45 -9.99 5.12 29.08
CA LEU A 45 -10.52 6.40 28.60
C LEU A 45 -9.40 7.30 28.06
N ILE A 46 -8.29 7.48 28.78
CA ILE A 46 -7.13 8.26 28.32
C ILE A 46 -6.53 7.65 27.04
N SER A 47 -6.43 6.32 26.94
CA SER A 47 -5.95 5.64 25.74
C SER A 47 -6.94 5.65 24.56
N LYS A 48 -8.19 6.06 24.78
CA LYS A 48 -9.12 6.47 23.72
C LYS A 48 -8.98 7.96 23.38
N PHE A 49 -8.91 8.85 24.37
CA PHE A 49 -8.78 10.30 24.16
C PHE A 49 -7.48 10.72 23.48
N ASN A 50 -6.40 9.93 23.62
CA ASN A 50 -5.12 10.17 22.96
C ASN A 50 -5.01 9.58 21.54
N ARG A 51 -6.05 8.92 21.01
CA ARG A 51 -6.03 8.40 19.64
C ARG A 51 -6.39 9.49 18.65
N THR A 52 -5.67 9.54 17.54
CA THR A 52 -6.01 10.41 16.42
C THR A 52 -7.22 9.84 15.66
N GLY A 53 -7.86 10.66 14.81
CA GLY A 53 -9.02 10.23 14.03
C GLY A 53 -8.71 9.07 13.07
N LEU A 54 -7.48 9.02 12.56
CA LEU A 54 -6.97 7.89 11.79
C LEU A 54 -6.75 6.64 12.64
N GLU A 55 -6.20 6.76 13.85
CA GLU A 55 -5.96 5.62 14.73
C GLU A 55 -7.26 4.92 15.14
N GLU A 56 -8.35 5.67 15.32
CA GLU A 56 -9.68 5.09 15.51
C GLU A 56 -10.17 4.33 14.26
N LYS A 57 -9.98 4.88 13.06
CA LYS A 57 -10.34 4.21 11.79
C LYS A 57 -9.52 2.94 11.57
N ILE A 58 -8.22 2.97 11.87
CA ILE A 58 -7.32 1.81 11.81
C ILE A 58 -7.78 0.73 12.80
N ALA A 59 -8.08 1.11 14.04
CA ALA A 59 -8.56 0.20 15.07
C ALA A 59 -9.95 -0.39 14.77
N ALA A 60 -10.79 0.32 14.00
CA ALA A 60 -12.07 -0.20 13.52
C ALA A 60 -11.95 -1.26 12.42
N GLY A 61 -10.76 -1.46 11.82
CA GLY A 61 -10.48 -2.50 10.83
C GLY A 61 -11.21 -2.35 9.49
N LYS A 62 -11.92 -1.24 9.27
CA LYS A 62 -12.67 -0.95 8.04
C LYS A 62 -11.77 -0.33 6.97
N PRO A 63 -12.12 -0.44 5.68
CA PRO A 63 -11.38 0.23 4.60
C PRO A 63 -11.30 1.74 4.80
N ILE A 64 -10.12 2.33 4.56
CA ILE A 64 -9.87 3.77 4.68
C ILE A 64 -9.46 4.32 3.32
N TYR A 65 -10.35 5.12 2.72
CA TYR A 65 -10.14 5.81 1.45
C TYR A 65 -9.37 7.12 1.61
N PHE A 66 -8.25 7.23 0.90
CA PHE A 66 -7.46 8.45 0.72
C PHE A 66 -7.48 8.82 -0.76
N LEU A 67 -7.84 10.06 -1.09
CA LEU A 67 -7.79 10.56 -2.46
C LEU A 67 -6.58 11.47 -2.64
N PHE A 68 -5.64 11.05 -3.49
CA PHE A 68 -4.45 11.78 -3.87
C PHE A 68 -4.64 12.49 -5.22
N HIS A 69 -4.16 13.72 -5.32
CA HIS A 69 -4.05 14.49 -6.56
C HIS A 69 -2.58 14.88 -6.77
N ALA A 70 -1.98 14.40 -7.86
CA ALA A 70 -0.68 14.89 -8.32
C ALA A 70 -0.90 16.06 -9.28
N LEU A 71 -0.15 17.15 -9.08
CA LEU A 71 -0.27 18.39 -9.83
C LEU A 71 1.10 18.84 -10.36
N GLY A 72 1.15 19.36 -11.59
CA GLY A 72 2.25 20.19 -12.05
C GLY A 72 2.22 21.56 -11.37
N ASP A 73 3.34 22.29 -11.40
CA ASP A 73 3.46 23.57 -10.70
C ASP A 73 2.56 24.69 -11.29
N ASN A 74 2.01 24.48 -12.50
CA ASN A 74 1.02 25.35 -13.16
C ASN A 74 -0.45 24.92 -12.94
N GLU A 75 -0.74 24.14 -11.89
CA GLU A 75 -2.03 23.46 -11.64
C GLU A 75 -2.47 22.48 -12.76
N GLU A 76 -1.53 22.03 -13.60
CA GLU A 76 -1.76 20.96 -14.57
C GLU A 76 -2.02 19.64 -13.83
N TYR A 77 -3.05 18.89 -14.22
CA TYR A 77 -3.40 17.65 -13.54
C TYR A 77 -2.49 16.51 -14.02
N GLU A 78 -1.63 15.97 -13.14
CA GLU A 78 -0.67 14.92 -13.50
C GLU A 78 -1.31 13.53 -13.46
N PHE A 79 -2.00 13.20 -12.36
CA PHE A 79 -2.85 12.02 -12.18
C PHE A 79 -3.64 12.10 -10.87
N GLY A 80 -4.69 11.29 -10.75
CA GLY A 80 -5.35 11.01 -9.48
C GLY A 80 -5.00 9.61 -8.98
N LEU A 81 -5.07 9.40 -7.66
CA LEU A 81 -4.89 8.09 -7.05
C LEU A 81 -5.87 7.94 -5.87
N LEU A 82 -6.81 7.01 -5.97
CA LEU A 82 -7.59 6.54 -4.83
C LEU A 82 -6.83 5.39 -4.16
N ALA A 83 -6.25 5.63 -2.99
CA ALA A 83 -5.67 4.59 -2.16
C ALA A 83 -6.70 4.09 -1.13
N THR A 84 -6.94 2.78 -1.09
CA THR A 84 -7.81 2.14 -0.10
C THR A 84 -6.97 1.27 0.82
N LEU A 85 -6.73 1.74 2.04
CA LEU A 85 -6.06 0.96 3.08
C LEU A 85 -7.05 -0.05 3.69
N PHE A 86 -6.63 -1.30 3.84
CA PHE A 86 -7.34 -2.38 4.54
C PHE A 86 -6.53 -2.74 5.80
N PRO A 87 -6.77 -2.06 6.95
CA PRO A 87 -5.88 -2.16 8.11
C PRO A 87 -5.78 -3.57 8.68
N SER A 88 -6.89 -4.31 8.67
CA SER A 88 -6.99 -5.70 9.17
C SER A 88 -6.09 -6.69 8.43
N ASN A 89 -5.80 -6.42 7.15
CA ASN A 89 -5.06 -7.32 6.27
C ASN A 89 -3.63 -6.82 6.00
N ASN A 90 -3.28 -5.62 6.46
CA ASN A 90 -2.07 -4.88 6.08
C ASN A 90 -1.93 -4.73 4.54
N ARG A 91 -3.04 -4.45 3.85
CA ARG A 91 -3.07 -4.29 2.38
C ARG A 91 -3.51 -2.89 1.97
N CYS A 92 -3.03 -2.41 0.83
CA CYS A 92 -3.47 -1.16 0.24
C CYS A 92 -3.77 -1.35 -1.25
N ALA A 93 -4.98 -0.99 -1.68
CA ALA A 93 -5.34 -0.98 -3.10
C ALA A 93 -5.09 0.41 -3.67
N LEU A 94 -4.27 0.52 -4.71
CA LEU A 94 -4.01 1.77 -5.42
C LEU A 94 -4.81 1.77 -6.71
N TYR A 95 -5.71 2.76 -6.86
CA TYR A 95 -6.59 2.90 -8.01
C TYR A 95 -6.28 4.21 -8.73
N PHE A 96 -5.51 4.13 -9.81
CA PHE A 96 -5.00 5.29 -10.55
C PHE A 96 -6.04 5.85 -11.52
N ILE A 97 -6.05 7.17 -11.65
CA ILE A 97 -6.98 7.95 -12.48
C ILE A 97 -6.14 8.79 -13.43
N HIS A 98 -6.25 8.47 -14.71
CA HIS A 98 -5.37 9.01 -15.74
C HIS A 98 -5.71 10.49 -16.07
N PRO A 99 -4.75 11.39 -16.34
CA PRO A 99 -5.02 12.81 -16.59
C PRO A 99 -5.90 13.11 -17.81
N ILE A 100 -5.80 12.34 -18.90
CA ILE A 100 -6.72 12.50 -20.05
C ILE A 100 -8.10 11.83 -19.86
N THR A 101 -8.49 11.46 -18.62
CA THR A 101 -9.83 10.93 -18.34
C THR A 101 -10.89 12.01 -18.55
N SER A 102 -12.03 11.66 -19.14
CA SER A 102 -13.29 12.40 -19.06
C SER A 102 -14.41 11.50 -18.53
N PHE A 103 -15.32 12.08 -17.76
CA PHE A 103 -16.52 11.42 -17.23
C PHE A 103 -17.79 11.73 -18.04
N ASP A 104 -17.86 12.89 -18.69
CA ASP A 104 -19.05 13.38 -19.40
C ASP A 104 -18.71 13.78 -20.85
N ASP A 105 -18.08 14.94 -21.07
CA ASP A 105 -17.72 15.51 -22.39
C ASP A 105 -16.19 15.48 -22.64
N PRO A 106 -15.67 15.26 -23.88
CA PRO A 106 -14.24 15.43 -24.19
C PRO A 106 -13.61 16.75 -23.72
N ASP A 107 -14.35 17.86 -23.77
CA ASP A 107 -13.86 19.17 -23.32
C ASP A 107 -13.62 19.21 -21.78
N ASP A 108 -14.20 18.26 -21.02
CA ASP A 108 -14.04 18.09 -19.57
C ASP A 108 -12.95 17.06 -19.18
N SER A 109 -11.98 16.77 -20.07
CA SER A 109 -10.85 15.92 -19.67
C SER A 109 -9.99 16.57 -18.58
N LEU A 110 -9.54 15.80 -17.58
CA LEU A 110 -8.98 16.36 -16.34
C LEU A 110 -7.74 17.26 -16.57
N ASP A 111 -6.92 16.96 -17.58
CA ASP A 111 -5.78 17.79 -17.99
C ASP A 111 -6.19 19.14 -18.63
N LEU A 112 -7.43 19.28 -19.11
CA LEU A 112 -8.00 20.57 -19.55
C LEU A 112 -8.64 21.35 -18.39
N LEU A 113 -9.22 20.66 -17.42
CA LEU A 113 -9.96 21.28 -16.30
C LEU A 113 -9.08 22.04 -15.30
N LYS A 114 -7.76 21.81 -15.29
CA LYS A 114 -6.79 22.43 -14.35
C LYS A 114 -7.26 22.32 -12.89
N SER A 115 -7.50 23.44 -12.20
CA SER A 115 -8.03 23.48 -10.83
C SER A 115 -9.40 22.79 -10.66
N GLY A 116 -10.22 22.72 -11.73
CA GLY A 116 -11.48 21.97 -11.76
C GLY A 116 -11.32 20.45 -11.75
N ALA A 117 -10.12 19.92 -12.04
CA ALA A 117 -9.87 18.48 -12.04
C ALA A 117 -10.01 17.87 -10.64
N LYS A 118 -9.55 18.58 -9.58
CA LYS A 118 -9.66 18.10 -8.19
C LYS A 118 -11.11 17.82 -7.79
N SER A 119 -12.05 18.73 -8.12
CA SER A 119 -13.48 18.57 -7.80
C SER A 119 -14.15 17.50 -8.66
N SER A 120 -13.86 17.47 -9.97
CA SER A 120 -14.37 16.44 -10.89
C SER A 120 -13.99 15.03 -10.43
N VAL A 121 -12.71 14.78 -10.16
CA VAL A 121 -12.23 13.50 -9.62
C VAL A 121 -12.86 13.18 -8.26
N LYS A 122 -12.99 14.16 -7.36
CA LYS A 122 -13.62 13.93 -6.05
C LYS A 122 -15.09 13.54 -6.15
N SER A 123 -15.82 14.07 -7.14
CA SER A 123 -17.19 13.66 -7.44
C SER A 123 -17.24 12.23 -7.96
N ALA A 124 -16.50 11.94 -9.04
CA ALA A 124 -16.46 10.62 -9.65
C ALA A 124 -16.00 9.53 -8.67
N VAL A 125 -15.00 9.80 -7.83
CA VAL A 125 -14.55 8.88 -6.78
C VAL A 125 -15.61 8.69 -5.70
N THR A 126 -16.36 9.74 -5.32
CA THR A 126 -17.48 9.62 -4.38
C THR A 126 -18.55 8.69 -4.92
N ASP A 127 -18.88 8.79 -6.22
CA ASP A 127 -19.79 7.88 -6.90
C ASP A 127 -19.24 6.46 -7.03
N LEU A 128 -17.93 6.31 -7.31
CA LEU A 128 -17.25 5.03 -7.43
C LEU A 128 -17.35 4.21 -6.12
N ILE A 129 -17.06 4.84 -4.98
CA ILE A 129 -17.00 4.17 -3.67
C ILE A 129 -18.32 4.24 -2.89
N GLY A 130 -19.26 5.12 -3.27
CA GLY A 130 -20.56 5.31 -2.61
C GLY A 130 -20.51 6.11 -1.31
N THR A 131 -19.40 6.79 -1.04
CA THR A 131 -19.17 7.67 0.12
C THR A 131 -18.11 8.70 -0.25
N LYS A 132 -17.98 9.79 0.51
CA LYS A 132 -16.82 10.69 0.35
C LYS A 132 -15.54 9.95 0.78
N PRO A 133 -14.39 10.21 0.14
CA PRO A 133 -13.08 9.83 0.69
C PRO A 133 -12.93 10.35 2.12
N HIS A 134 -12.23 9.60 2.98
CA HIS A 134 -12.00 10.05 4.37
C HIS A 134 -11.00 11.19 4.45
N TYR A 135 -10.03 11.18 3.53
CA TYR A 135 -8.97 12.18 3.44
C TYR A 135 -8.68 12.51 1.97
N THR A 136 -8.27 13.75 1.73
CA THR A 136 -7.84 14.31 0.45
C THR A 136 -6.42 14.85 0.61
N ILE A 137 -5.52 14.53 -0.30
CA ILE A 137 -4.11 14.97 -0.32
C ILE A 137 -3.81 15.48 -1.73
N ALA A 138 -3.24 16.67 -1.85
CA ALA A 138 -2.71 17.20 -3.10
C ALA A 138 -1.23 17.56 -2.95
N LEU A 139 -0.45 17.26 -3.99
CA LEU A 139 1.00 17.42 -4.02
C LEU A 139 1.43 17.97 -5.38
N THR A 140 2.23 19.03 -5.37
CA THR A 140 2.81 19.61 -6.60
C THR A 140 4.12 18.91 -6.97
N ALA A 141 4.53 19.01 -8.25
CA ALA A 141 5.81 18.53 -8.76
C ALA A 141 6.99 19.04 -7.91
N SER A 142 7.08 20.35 -7.66
CA SER A 142 8.11 20.95 -6.80
C SER A 142 8.16 20.36 -5.39
N ASN A 143 7.01 20.00 -4.81
CA ASN A 143 6.95 19.41 -3.46
C ASN A 143 7.21 17.89 -3.48
N TRP A 144 6.86 17.18 -4.55
CA TRP A 144 7.25 15.79 -4.77
C TRP A 144 8.77 15.64 -4.85
N ILE A 145 9.43 16.51 -5.65
CA ILE A 145 10.89 16.56 -5.77
C ILE A 145 11.53 16.69 -4.39
N ARG A 146 11.07 17.66 -3.59
CA ARG A 146 11.53 17.87 -2.21
C ARG A 146 11.30 16.67 -1.31
N LEU A 147 10.15 15.99 -1.40
CA LEU A 147 9.86 14.77 -0.61
C LEU A 147 10.78 13.61 -0.96
N VAL A 148 11.17 13.45 -2.22
CA VAL A 148 12.14 12.43 -2.65
C VAL A 148 13.57 12.81 -2.22
N ASP A 149 13.96 14.08 -2.35
CA ASP A 149 15.29 14.56 -1.92
C ASP A 149 15.46 14.49 -0.39
N LEU A 150 14.38 14.73 0.38
CA LEU A 150 14.31 14.50 1.83
C LEU A 150 14.62 13.05 2.24
N LEU A 151 14.29 12.09 1.38
CA LEU A 151 14.62 10.69 1.57
C LEU A 151 16.01 10.34 1.01
N GLY A 152 16.70 11.26 0.34
CA GLY A 152 17.96 11.00 -0.35
C GLY A 152 17.77 10.14 -1.61
N GLY A 153 16.72 10.41 -2.39
CA GLY A 153 16.44 9.74 -3.65
C GLY A 153 15.72 8.39 -3.55
N LEU A 154 15.21 7.91 -4.69
CA LEU A 154 14.57 6.60 -4.85
C LEU A 154 15.48 5.63 -5.63
N SER A 155 15.52 4.37 -5.22
CA SER A 155 16.26 3.31 -5.94
C SER A 155 15.42 2.77 -7.11
N VAL A 156 15.57 3.37 -8.29
CA VAL A 156 14.80 3.04 -9.49
C VAL A 156 15.59 2.07 -10.36
N TYR A 157 14.92 0.99 -10.79
CA TYR A 157 15.42 0.03 -11.77
C TYR A 157 14.91 0.39 -13.17
N THR A 158 15.78 0.38 -14.17
CA THR A 158 15.42 0.48 -15.59
C THR A 158 15.97 -0.71 -16.39
N ASP A 159 15.15 -1.24 -17.30
CA ASP A 159 15.60 -2.18 -18.33
C ASP A 159 15.74 -1.48 -19.69
N ASN A 160 16.17 -2.21 -20.72
CA ASN A 160 16.33 -1.68 -22.08
C ASN A 160 15.00 -1.26 -22.76
N LYS A 161 13.85 -1.51 -22.14
CA LYS A 161 12.53 -1.06 -22.60
C LYS A 161 11.97 0.07 -21.73
N THR A 162 12.37 0.16 -20.45
CA THR A 162 11.87 1.19 -19.51
C THR A 162 12.85 2.32 -19.22
N VAL A 163 14.11 2.24 -19.66
CA VAL A 163 15.05 3.38 -19.64
C VAL A 163 14.53 4.51 -20.54
N ARG A 164 14.59 5.76 -20.07
CA ARG A 164 14.18 6.97 -20.81
C ARG A 164 15.20 8.07 -20.51
N ASN A 165 15.66 8.75 -21.56
CA ASN A 165 16.63 9.83 -21.46
C ASN A 165 15.96 11.15 -21.80
N SER A 166 16.46 12.24 -21.23
CA SER A 166 16.01 13.60 -21.51
C SER A 166 17.19 14.50 -21.85
N SER A 167 16.93 15.79 -22.07
CA SER A 167 17.98 16.80 -22.25
C SER A 167 18.84 17.00 -20.99
N GLU A 168 18.33 16.62 -19.82
CA GLU A 168 19.01 16.79 -18.52
C GLU A 168 19.61 15.47 -18.01
N TYR A 169 18.99 14.33 -18.33
CA TYR A 169 19.35 13.03 -17.77
C TYR A 169 19.65 11.99 -18.86
N ASN A 170 20.91 11.55 -18.94
CA ASN A 170 21.30 10.36 -19.71
C ASN A 170 21.37 9.14 -18.79
N ARG A 171 20.38 8.26 -18.89
CA ARG A 171 20.24 7.05 -18.08
C ARG A 171 20.64 5.82 -18.90
N GLU A 172 21.20 4.82 -18.22
CA GLU A 172 21.49 3.51 -18.78
C GLU A 172 20.64 2.43 -18.08
N PRO A 173 20.47 1.22 -18.65
CA PRO A 173 19.72 0.14 -18.01
C PRO A 173 20.41 -0.45 -16.76
N GLY A 174 19.87 -0.15 -15.57
CA GLY A 174 20.39 -0.60 -14.28
C GLY A 174 19.60 -0.09 -13.08
N VAL A 175 20.17 -0.21 -11.88
CA VAL A 175 19.61 0.34 -10.64
C VAL A 175 20.35 1.62 -10.28
N TYR A 176 19.62 2.71 -10.06
CA TYR A 176 20.16 4.02 -9.73
C TYR A 176 19.37 4.66 -8.59
N THR A 177 20.07 5.30 -7.65
CA THR A 177 19.43 6.21 -6.70
C THR A 177 19.20 7.55 -7.40
N MET A 178 18.02 7.72 -7.96
CA MET A 178 17.59 8.93 -8.67
C MET A 178 17.18 10.02 -7.66
N SER A 179 17.59 11.27 -7.89
CA SER A 179 17.13 12.43 -7.11
C SER A 179 15.65 12.74 -7.38
N GLY A 180 15.03 13.64 -6.61
CA GLY A 180 13.64 14.03 -6.82
C GLY A 180 13.38 14.58 -8.22
N GLN A 181 14.30 15.40 -8.74
CA GLN A 181 14.24 15.94 -10.10
C GLN A 181 14.38 14.84 -11.16
N ASP A 182 15.32 13.90 -10.97
CA ASP A 182 15.55 12.77 -11.87
C ASP A 182 14.35 11.81 -11.91
N VAL A 183 13.79 11.47 -10.73
CA VAL A 183 12.55 10.68 -10.61
C VAL A 183 11.37 11.38 -11.28
N TYR A 184 11.23 12.70 -11.11
CA TYR A 184 10.14 13.46 -11.71
C TYR A 184 10.25 13.52 -13.24
N ASP A 185 11.43 13.81 -13.80
CA ASP A 185 11.69 13.72 -15.24
C ASP A 185 11.39 12.29 -15.73
N TYR A 186 11.93 11.26 -15.08
CA TYR A 186 11.71 9.87 -15.45
C TYR A 186 10.22 9.48 -15.48
N ALA A 187 9.45 9.87 -14.47
CA ALA A 187 8.05 9.46 -14.31
C ALA A 187 7.05 10.30 -15.13
N SER A 188 7.34 11.58 -15.38
CA SER A 188 6.45 12.49 -16.12
C SER A 188 6.71 12.51 -17.64
N LYS A 189 7.95 12.26 -18.06
CA LYS A 189 8.39 12.37 -19.46
C LYS A 189 7.55 11.51 -20.41
N MET A 190 7.01 12.15 -21.44
CA MET A 190 6.48 11.48 -22.64
C MET A 190 7.22 12.01 -23.88
N ASP A 191 7.33 11.17 -24.90
CA ASP A 191 7.90 11.55 -26.19
C ASP A 191 6.82 11.97 -27.18
N LYS A 192 5.63 11.36 -27.09
CA LYS A 192 4.43 11.77 -27.80
C LYS A 192 3.21 11.84 -26.86
N LYS A 193 2.04 12.11 -27.43
CA LYS A 193 0.74 12.11 -26.74
C LYS A 193 -0.21 11.06 -27.35
N GLU A 194 0.33 9.90 -27.72
CA GLU A 194 -0.44 8.74 -28.20
C GLU A 194 -0.86 7.85 -26.99
N THR A 195 -1.79 6.92 -27.19
CA THR A 195 -2.35 6.11 -26.08
C THR A 195 -1.28 5.30 -25.34
N LEU A 196 -0.26 4.80 -26.05
CA LEU A 196 0.81 4.00 -25.45
C LEU A 196 1.73 4.85 -24.57
N ASP A 197 2.11 6.07 -24.97
CA ASP A 197 2.92 6.99 -24.14
C ASP A 197 2.26 7.27 -22.78
N TYR A 198 0.94 7.46 -22.79
CA TYR A 198 0.15 7.68 -21.59
C TYR A 198 0.12 6.43 -20.67
N LEU A 199 -0.06 5.23 -21.23
CA LEU A 199 0.02 3.97 -20.48
C LEU A 199 1.44 3.69 -19.92
N GLU A 200 2.49 4.04 -20.67
CA GLU A 200 3.89 3.95 -20.21
C GLU A 200 4.22 4.99 -19.13
N ARG A 201 3.64 6.20 -19.20
CA ARG A 201 3.77 7.24 -18.18
C ARG A 201 3.11 6.80 -16.87
N ILE A 202 1.83 6.39 -16.91
CA ILE A 202 1.13 5.97 -15.68
C ILE A 202 1.82 4.76 -15.05
N SER A 203 2.30 3.79 -15.84
CA SER A 203 3.06 2.64 -15.33
C SER A 203 4.36 3.05 -14.61
N ARG A 204 5.04 4.11 -15.07
CA ARG A 204 6.22 4.68 -14.37
C ARG A 204 5.84 5.46 -13.11
N GLN A 205 4.73 6.20 -13.13
CA GLN A 205 4.20 6.89 -11.94
C GLN A 205 3.79 5.89 -10.85
N GLU A 206 3.13 4.79 -11.21
CA GLU A 206 2.82 3.67 -10.33
C GLU A 206 4.08 3.02 -9.74
N SER A 207 5.08 2.76 -10.60
CA SER A 207 6.37 2.20 -10.18
C SER A 207 7.11 3.13 -9.20
N ALA A 208 7.05 4.44 -9.41
CA ALA A 208 7.63 5.44 -8.50
C ALA A 208 6.90 5.49 -7.14
N VAL A 209 5.57 5.34 -7.12
CA VAL A 209 4.78 5.28 -5.87
C VAL A 209 5.12 4.03 -5.05
N LEU A 210 5.27 2.85 -5.68
CA LEU A 210 5.72 1.65 -4.96
C LEU A 210 7.18 1.77 -4.49
N THR A 211 8.07 2.29 -5.33
CA THR A 211 9.48 2.51 -4.99
C THR A 211 9.65 3.51 -3.84
N LEU A 212 8.78 4.53 -3.75
CA LEU A 212 8.71 5.42 -2.59
C LEU A 212 8.34 4.66 -1.32
N TYR A 213 7.34 3.77 -1.36
CA TYR A 213 7.00 2.94 -0.19
C TYR A 213 8.18 2.05 0.24
N GLU A 214 8.85 1.37 -0.69
CA GLU A 214 10.01 0.53 -0.35
C GLU A 214 11.15 1.38 0.22
N THR A 215 11.38 2.58 -0.30
CA THR A 215 12.37 3.53 0.21
C THR A 215 12.03 3.99 1.64
N LEU A 216 10.75 4.27 1.93
CA LEU A 216 10.28 4.61 3.29
C LEU A 216 10.50 3.45 4.26
N SER A 217 10.15 2.22 3.85
CA SER A 217 10.33 0.98 4.62
C SER A 217 11.81 0.72 4.96
N GLN A 218 12.69 0.89 3.98
CA GLN A 218 14.14 0.77 4.14
C GLN A 218 14.74 1.86 5.03
N LYS A 219 14.26 3.11 4.90
CA LYS A 219 14.79 4.29 5.62
C LYS A 219 14.01 4.63 6.90
N LYS A 220 13.20 3.71 7.42
CA LYS A 220 12.30 3.91 8.58
C LYS A 220 12.97 4.52 9.83
N GLU A 221 14.26 4.27 10.05
CA GLU A 221 15.02 4.79 11.19
C GLU A 221 15.32 6.29 11.08
N PHE A 222 15.32 6.84 9.86
CA PHE A 222 15.49 8.27 9.59
C PHE A 222 14.17 9.06 9.66
N LEU A 223 13.01 8.38 9.70
CA LEU A 223 11.67 8.99 9.67
C LEU A 223 11.24 9.56 11.03
N THR A 224 12.01 10.51 11.54
CA THR A 224 11.75 11.19 12.82
C THR A 224 10.49 12.06 12.77
N THR A 225 9.81 12.26 13.91
CA THR A 225 8.59 13.09 13.97
C THR A 225 8.77 14.51 13.37
N PRO A 226 9.88 15.25 13.62
CA PRO A 226 10.10 16.55 12.98
C PRO A 226 10.19 16.47 11.45
N LEU A 227 10.85 15.43 10.91
CA LEU A 227 10.93 15.19 9.47
C LEU A 227 9.55 14.92 8.86
N LEU A 228 8.71 14.14 9.56
CA LEU A 228 7.33 13.86 9.14
C LEU A 228 6.43 15.10 9.21
N ILE A 229 6.62 15.98 10.20
CA ILE A 229 5.90 17.27 10.26
C ILE A 229 6.34 18.19 9.12
N PHE A 230 7.61 18.18 8.74
CA PHE A 230 8.09 18.92 7.57
C PHE A 230 7.53 18.33 6.26
N ALA A 231 7.53 17.01 6.11
CA ALA A 231 6.91 16.33 4.97
C ALA A 231 5.40 16.64 4.85
N HIS A 232 4.68 16.70 5.97
CA HIS A 232 3.28 17.15 6.01
C HIS A 232 3.10 18.59 5.53
N SER A 233 4.05 19.50 5.83
CA SER A 233 4.00 20.88 5.34
C SER A 233 4.23 21.04 3.83
N LEU A 234 4.60 19.97 3.12
CA LEU A 234 4.74 19.93 1.66
C LEU A 234 3.46 19.45 0.93
N ILE A 235 2.41 19.05 1.65
CA ILE A 235 1.12 18.62 1.07
C ILE A 235 -0.04 19.56 1.44
N GLU A 236 -0.97 19.75 0.51
CA GLU A 236 -2.30 20.32 0.77
C GLU A 236 -3.20 19.16 1.22
N SER A 237 -3.71 19.16 2.46
CA SER A 237 -4.55 18.05 2.94
C SER A 237 -5.50 18.43 4.07
N ASP A 238 -6.59 17.66 4.19
CA ASP A 238 -7.50 17.59 5.34
C ASP A 238 -7.02 16.63 6.46
N LEU A 239 -5.93 15.89 6.22
CA LEU A 239 -5.24 15.03 7.20
C LEU A 239 -4.45 15.90 8.20
N SER A 240 -4.65 15.70 9.51
CA SER A 240 -3.87 16.42 10.53
C SER A 240 -2.40 15.98 10.55
N LYS A 241 -1.53 16.77 11.20
CA LYS A 241 -0.10 16.42 11.37
C LYS A 241 0.06 15.12 12.15
N GLU A 242 -0.78 14.93 13.16
CA GLU A 242 -0.82 13.76 14.04
C GLU A 242 -1.33 12.54 13.26
N ASP A 243 -2.43 12.68 12.51
CA ASP A 243 -2.94 11.63 11.61
C ASP A 243 -1.88 11.24 10.55
N PHE A 244 -1.15 12.20 9.96
CA PHE A 244 -0.07 11.91 9.01
C PHE A 244 1.10 11.15 9.65
N VAL A 245 1.54 11.58 10.83
CA VAL A 245 2.58 10.88 11.60
C VAL A 245 2.13 9.46 11.95
N SER A 246 0.88 9.26 12.35
CA SER A 246 0.34 7.94 12.66
C SER A 246 0.13 7.06 11.41
N LEU A 247 -0.18 7.66 10.24
CA LEU A 247 -0.21 6.95 8.95
C LEU A 247 1.16 6.39 8.59
N VAL A 248 2.20 7.24 8.63
CA VAL A 248 3.57 6.83 8.27
C VAL A 248 4.14 5.84 9.28
N LYS A 249 3.84 6.00 10.59
CA LYS A 249 4.18 4.99 11.61
C LYS A 249 3.46 3.67 11.39
N PHE A 250 2.18 3.70 11.05
CA PHE A 250 1.43 2.48 10.72
C PHE A 250 2.06 1.75 9.54
N ALA A 251 2.34 2.47 8.44
CA ALA A 251 2.93 1.92 7.22
C ALA A 251 4.35 1.35 7.41
N ASN A 252 5.13 1.89 8.35
CA ASN A 252 6.49 1.38 8.66
C ASN A 252 6.52 0.35 9.80
N SER A 253 5.45 0.21 10.59
CA SER A 253 5.35 -0.78 11.68
C SER A 253 5.21 -2.23 11.18
N ARG A 254 4.91 -2.41 9.89
CA ARG A 254 4.55 -3.68 9.26
C ARG A 254 4.73 -3.59 7.75
N ARG A 255 4.95 -4.72 7.06
CA ARG A 255 4.87 -4.77 5.60
C ARG A 255 3.43 -4.51 5.15
N ILE A 256 3.20 -3.42 4.42
CA ILE A 256 1.99 -3.20 3.66
C ILE A 256 2.15 -3.84 2.28
N GLN A 257 1.20 -4.68 1.89
CA GLN A 257 1.13 -5.27 0.55
C GLN A 257 0.24 -4.42 -0.36
N PHE A 258 0.71 -4.13 -1.57
CA PHE A 258 0.00 -3.29 -2.52
C PHE A 258 -0.53 -4.12 -3.68
N GLY A 259 -1.71 -3.73 -4.16
CA GLY A 259 -2.22 -4.10 -5.48
C GLY A 259 -2.53 -2.83 -6.26
N ILE A 260 -2.31 -2.86 -7.57
CA ILE A 260 -2.52 -1.71 -8.47
C ILE A 260 -3.56 -2.02 -9.53
N SER A 261 -4.43 -1.05 -9.81
CA SER A 261 -5.37 -1.06 -10.92
C SER A 261 -5.65 0.37 -11.38
N GLU A 262 -6.24 0.54 -12.56
CA GLU A 262 -6.57 1.82 -13.17
C GLU A 262 -8.08 1.97 -13.34
N LEU A 263 -8.53 3.22 -13.41
CA LEU A 263 -9.87 3.59 -13.82
C LEU A 263 -10.10 3.22 -15.30
N PRO A 264 -11.06 2.34 -15.64
CA PRO A 264 -11.27 1.91 -17.01
C PRO A 264 -11.89 3.03 -17.84
N GLY A 265 -11.21 3.42 -18.93
CA GLY A 265 -11.73 4.34 -19.93
C GLY A 265 -11.52 3.81 -21.34
N GLU A 266 -12.47 4.10 -22.23
CA GLU A 266 -12.38 3.76 -23.65
C GLU A 266 -11.62 4.89 -24.38
N PRO A 267 -10.54 4.61 -25.15
CA PRO A 267 -9.80 5.64 -25.86
C PRO A 267 -10.65 6.22 -27.00
N ALA A 268 -10.80 7.54 -27.00
CA ALA A 268 -11.56 8.30 -27.98
C ALA A 268 -10.80 9.56 -28.39
N ASN A 269 -11.11 10.09 -29.58
CA ASN A 269 -10.57 11.37 -30.05
C ASN A 269 -11.69 12.40 -30.04
N ASP A 270 -11.42 13.61 -29.54
CA ASP A 270 -12.33 14.75 -29.67
C ASP A 270 -12.60 15.03 -31.17
N PRO A 271 -13.87 15.05 -31.61
CA PRO A 271 -14.23 15.41 -32.99
C PRO A 271 -13.66 16.76 -33.45
N LYS A 272 -13.50 17.75 -32.55
CA LYS A 272 -13.02 19.11 -32.85
C LYS A 272 -11.50 19.17 -32.95
N THR A 273 -10.80 18.93 -31.83
CA THR A 273 -9.35 19.12 -31.69
C THR A 273 -8.51 17.91 -32.11
N LYS A 274 -9.14 16.75 -32.30
CA LYS A 274 -8.49 15.43 -32.48
C LYS A 274 -7.63 14.99 -31.29
N LYS A 275 -7.74 15.64 -30.13
CA LYS A 275 -7.06 15.25 -28.90
C LYS A 275 -7.58 13.89 -28.42
N LEU A 276 -6.67 13.00 -28.05
CA LEU A 276 -6.96 11.75 -27.36
C LEU A 276 -7.45 12.01 -25.93
N TYR A 277 -8.53 11.32 -25.53
CA TYR A 277 -9.03 11.24 -24.17
C TYR A 277 -9.51 9.82 -23.83
N LEU A 278 -9.68 9.52 -22.54
CA LEU A 278 -10.22 8.26 -22.03
C LEU A 278 -11.64 8.49 -21.50
N LYS A 279 -12.65 8.01 -22.22
CA LYS A 279 -14.04 8.13 -21.81
C LYS A 279 -14.40 7.08 -20.75
N THR A 280 -14.73 7.52 -19.54
CA THR A 280 -15.06 6.63 -18.42
C THR A 280 -16.57 6.49 -18.22
N ASP A 281 -17.07 5.26 -18.29
CA ASP A 281 -18.41 4.92 -17.77
C ASP A 281 -18.29 4.65 -16.25
N ILE A 282 -18.77 5.59 -15.43
CA ILE A 282 -18.63 5.50 -13.96
C ILE A 282 -19.38 4.30 -13.35
N ALA A 283 -20.43 3.79 -14.01
CA ALA A 283 -21.15 2.61 -13.56
C ALA A 283 -20.34 1.33 -13.81
N ARG A 284 -19.68 1.22 -14.97
CA ARG A 284 -18.72 0.13 -15.24
C ARG A 284 -17.48 0.21 -14.34
N ALA A 285 -16.92 1.41 -14.17
CA ALA A 285 -15.80 1.65 -13.27
C ALA A 285 -16.14 1.20 -11.83
N ARG A 286 -17.35 1.50 -11.34
CA ARG A 286 -17.83 1.06 -10.02
C ARG A 286 -17.86 -0.47 -9.90
N VAL A 287 -18.19 -1.21 -10.96
CA VAL A 287 -18.14 -2.69 -10.96
C VAL A 287 -16.69 -3.19 -10.91
N ALA A 288 -15.79 -2.61 -11.73
CA ALA A 288 -14.37 -2.96 -11.74
C ALA A 288 -13.70 -2.68 -10.38
N PHE A 289 -13.91 -1.49 -9.81
CA PHE A 289 -13.42 -1.10 -8.50
C PHE A 289 -13.94 -1.99 -7.37
N ARG A 290 -15.23 -2.37 -7.39
CA ARG A 290 -15.80 -3.30 -6.40
C ARG A 290 -15.19 -4.70 -6.49
N LYS A 291 -14.96 -5.21 -7.71
CA LYS A 291 -14.25 -6.48 -7.91
C LYS A 291 -12.82 -6.39 -7.36
N PHE A 292 -12.07 -5.38 -7.77
CA PHE A 292 -10.69 -5.17 -7.32
C PHE A 292 -10.60 -5.05 -5.78
N SER A 293 -11.46 -4.23 -5.17
CA SER A 293 -11.54 -4.07 -3.71
C SER A 293 -11.92 -5.36 -2.98
N LYS A 294 -12.79 -6.20 -3.57
CA LYS A 294 -13.15 -7.51 -3.01
C LYS A 294 -11.96 -8.47 -3.09
N ASP A 295 -11.31 -8.54 -4.25
CA ASP A 295 -10.18 -9.44 -4.49
C ASP A 295 -9.01 -9.07 -3.54
N MET A 296 -8.70 -7.78 -3.40
CA MET A 296 -7.74 -7.22 -2.41
C MET A 296 -8.06 -7.59 -0.96
N ASN A 297 -9.33 -7.75 -0.61
CA ASN A 297 -9.77 -8.14 0.73
C ASN A 297 -9.94 -9.67 0.91
N SER A 298 -9.50 -10.47 -0.07
CA SER A 298 -9.62 -11.94 -0.07
C SER A 298 -8.26 -12.63 -0.24
N ASP A 299 -8.18 -13.94 -0.02
CA ASP A 299 -6.92 -14.68 -0.18
C ASP A 299 -6.46 -14.81 -1.63
N VAL A 300 -7.36 -14.61 -2.61
CA VAL A 300 -7.06 -14.63 -4.06
C VAL A 300 -5.94 -13.65 -4.40
N PHE A 301 -5.87 -12.50 -3.72
CA PHE A 301 -4.81 -11.51 -3.94
C PHE A 301 -3.39 -12.02 -3.62
N MET A 302 -3.25 -12.98 -2.70
CA MET A 302 -1.97 -13.59 -2.31
C MET A 302 -1.64 -14.89 -3.08
N ASP A 303 -2.55 -15.35 -3.94
CA ASP A 303 -2.41 -16.65 -4.58
C ASP A 303 -1.56 -16.57 -5.86
N ALA A 304 -0.30 -16.95 -5.72
CA ALA A 304 0.69 -16.96 -6.80
C ALA A 304 0.48 -18.08 -7.85
N GLU A 305 -0.54 -18.95 -7.72
CA GLU A 305 -0.97 -19.81 -8.82
C GLU A 305 -1.60 -18.98 -9.97
N PHE A 306 -2.11 -17.78 -9.68
CA PHE A 306 -2.58 -16.82 -10.68
C PHE A 306 -1.45 -15.93 -11.26
N ALA A 307 -0.27 -15.89 -10.62
CA ALA A 307 0.86 -15.11 -11.10
C ALA A 307 1.40 -15.64 -12.43
N ARG A 308 1.60 -14.77 -13.41
CA ARG A 308 2.30 -15.08 -14.66
C ARG A 308 3.77 -14.67 -14.49
N THR A 309 4.57 -15.58 -13.97
CA THR A 309 6.00 -15.36 -13.74
C THR A 309 6.83 -15.85 -14.93
N GLU A 310 7.83 -15.09 -15.36
CA GLU A 310 8.94 -15.59 -16.18
C GLU A 310 10.24 -15.65 -15.36
N VAL A 311 11.18 -16.52 -15.77
CA VAL A 311 12.50 -16.64 -15.16
C VAL A 311 13.58 -16.48 -16.22
N LEU A 312 14.53 -15.58 -16.00
CA LEU A 312 15.56 -15.21 -16.96
C LEU A 312 16.96 -15.45 -16.36
N ASN A 313 17.81 -16.18 -17.07
CA ASN A 313 19.17 -16.45 -16.65
C ASN A 313 20.10 -15.28 -16.99
N GLY A 314 20.46 -14.48 -15.98
CA GLY A 314 21.41 -13.38 -16.07
C GLY A 314 22.89 -13.79 -15.94
N THR A 315 23.20 -15.09 -15.88
CA THR A 315 24.55 -15.63 -15.66
C THR A 315 25.10 -16.39 -16.87
N GLU A 316 26.41 -16.66 -16.87
CA GLU A 316 27.07 -17.56 -17.83
C GLU A 316 26.78 -19.05 -17.56
N VAL A 317 26.23 -19.40 -16.38
CA VAL A 317 25.96 -20.79 -16.00
C VAL A 317 24.67 -21.26 -16.66
N ALA A 318 24.78 -22.18 -17.61
CA ALA A 318 23.61 -22.78 -18.26
C ALA A 318 22.76 -23.58 -17.24
N GLY A 319 21.43 -23.54 -17.39
CA GLY A 319 20.50 -24.32 -16.57
C GLY A 319 19.76 -23.51 -15.49
N LEU A 320 20.39 -22.51 -14.86
CA LEU A 320 19.88 -21.89 -13.62
C LEU A 320 18.42 -21.39 -13.68
N ALA A 321 17.96 -20.82 -14.81
CA ALA A 321 16.56 -20.40 -14.96
C ALA A 321 15.55 -21.57 -14.94
N LYS A 322 15.96 -22.76 -15.38
CA LYS A 322 15.15 -23.99 -15.29
C LYS A 322 15.11 -24.52 -13.85
N ASP A 323 16.21 -24.40 -13.12
CA ASP A 323 16.31 -24.83 -11.72
C ASP A 323 15.45 -23.91 -10.83
N VAL A 324 15.59 -22.60 -10.99
CA VAL A 324 14.74 -21.59 -10.33
C VAL A 324 13.28 -21.75 -10.72
N ARG A 325 12.96 -22.00 -12.00
CA ARG A 325 11.60 -22.34 -12.44
C ARG A 325 11.03 -23.53 -11.66
N SER A 326 11.81 -24.58 -11.46
CA SER A 326 11.37 -25.78 -10.74
C SER A 326 11.07 -25.46 -9.28
N ILE A 327 11.98 -24.75 -8.60
CA ILE A 327 11.80 -24.32 -7.20
C ILE A 327 10.57 -23.41 -7.02
N LEU A 328 10.34 -22.47 -7.94
CA LEU A 328 9.14 -21.62 -7.90
C LEU A 328 7.86 -22.45 -8.14
N SER A 329 7.90 -23.39 -9.08
CA SER A 329 6.76 -24.29 -9.38
C SER A 329 6.41 -25.18 -8.18
N ASP A 330 7.42 -25.73 -7.48
CA ASP A 330 7.24 -26.52 -6.25
C ASP A 330 6.63 -25.71 -5.10
N LYS A 331 6.78 -24.38 -5.13
CA LYS A 331 6.14 -23.44 -4.20
C LYS A 331 4.82 -22.87 -4.72
N ARG A 332 4.23 -23.50 -5.74
CA ARG A 332 2.96 -23.09 -6.37
C ARG A 332 3.00 -21.64 -6.87
N ILE A 333 4.10 -21.26 -7.50
CA ILE A 333 4.26 -20.02 -8.25
C ILE A 333 4.29 -20.40 -9.72
N LYS A 334 3.32 -19.89 -10.50
CA LYS A 334 3.15 -20.32 -11.89
C LYS A 334 4.18 -19.65 -12.80
N VAL A 335 5.13 -20.44 -13.29
CA VAL A 335 6.16 -20.00 -14.24
C VAL A 335 5.77 -20.34 -15.68
N LEU A 336 5.55 -19.32 -16.50
CA LEU A 336 5.19 -19.45 -17.92
C LEU A 336 6.41 -19.83 -18.78
N ALA A 337 7.56 -19.21 -18.53
CA ALA A 337 8.76 -19.33 -19.35
C ALA A 337 10.04 -19.34 -18.51
N ALA A 338 11.08 -20.00 -19.03
CA ALA A 338 12.43 -19.94 -18.49
C ALA A 338 13.44 -19.81 -19.65
N ASP A 339 14.14 -18.68 -19.73
CA ASP A 339 15.04 -18.33 -20.84
C ASP A 339 16.30 -17.60 -20.31
N ASN A 340 17.08 -16.96 -21.19
CA ASN A 340 18.19 -16.07 -20.86
C ASN A 340 17.72 -14.62 -20.69
N ALA A 341 18.37 -13.89 -19.80
CA ALA A 341 18.17 -12.45 -19.71
C ALA A 341 18.80 -11.72 -20.91
N TRP A 342 18.34 -10.49 -21.16
CA TRP A 342 18.79 -9.63 -22.27
C TRP A 342 20.28 -9.21 -22.18
N LYS A 343 20.91 -9.40 -21.02
CA LYS A 343 22.37 -9.31 -20.83
C LYS A 343 22.82 -10.37 -19.82
N LYS A 344 24.12 -10.64 -19.79
CA LYS A 344 24.76 -11.48 -18.77
C LYS A 344 25.49 -10.63 -17.73
N GLY A 345 26.05 -11.29 -16.71
CA GLY A 345 26.80 -10.63 -15.64
C GLY A 345 25.93 -9.95 -14.58
N PHE A 346 24.70 -10.41 -14.36
CA PHE A 346 23.92 -9.93 -13.21
C PHE A 346 24.55 -10.44 -11.91
N PRO A 347 25.00 -9.56 -10.99
CA PRO A 347 25.69 -9.98 -9.78
C PRO A 347 24.74 -10.58 -8.74
N LYS A 348 23.48 -10.13 -8.75
CA LYS A 348 22.43 -10.51 -7.80
C LYS A 348 21.17 -11.00 -8.50
N THR A 349 20.44 -11.87 -7.82
CA THR A 349 19.12 -12.35 -8.20
C THR A 349 18.08 -11.34 -7.77
N VAL A 350 17.23 -10.93 -8.71
CA VAL A 350 16.22 -9.89 -8.50
C VAL A 350 14.85 -10.32 -8.98
N VAL A 351 13.81 -9.80 -8.32
CA VAL A 351 12.40 -9.95 -8.70
C VAL A 351 11.91 -8.61 -9.21
N ILE A 352 11.49 -8.56 -10.46
CA ILE A 352 10.94 -7.36 -11.09
C ILE A 352 9.42 -7.48 -11.10
N ASP A 353 8.75 -6.58 -10.39
CA ASP A 353 7.29 -6.47 -10.37
C ASP A 353 6.79 -5.82 -11.66
N ARG A 354 5.97 -6.56 -12.42
CA ARG A 354 5.37 -6.09 -13.67
C ARG A 354 3.89 -5.71 -13.53
N SER A 355 3.26 -6.07 -12.41
CA SER A 355 1.81 -5.93 -12.18
C SER A 355 1.42 -4.94 -11.08
N GLY A 356 2.31 -4.69 -10.11
CA GLY A 356 2.02 -3.96 -8.88
C GLY A 356 1.37 -4.82 -7.78
N ASN A 357 1.37 -6.16 -7.89
CA ASN A 357 0.95 -7.04 -6.79
C ASN A 357 2.16 -7.44 -5.93
N THR A 358 2.44 -6.63 -4.90
CA THR A 358 3.64 -6.82 -4.08
C THR A 358 3.55 -8.04 -3.15
N ALA A 359 2.35 -8.58 -2.88
CA ALA A 359 2.21 -9.82 -2.12
C ALA A 359 2.78 -11.04 -2.84
N ILE A 360 2.64 -11.07 -4.17
CA ILE A 360 3.26 -12.09 -5.03
C ILE A 360 4.78 -11.88 -5.07
N MET A 361 5.25 -10.63 -5.17
CA MET A 361 6.69 -10.32 -5.19
C MET A 361 7.39 -10.71 -3.88
N ASP A 362 6.80 -10.37 -2.73
CA ASP A 362 7.29 -10.76 -1.40
C ASP A 362 7.40 -12.29 -1.28
N ARG A 363 6.45 -13.04 -1.84
CA ARG A 363 6.44 -14.51 -1.84
C ARG A 363 7.55 -15.07 -2.74
N ILE A 364 7.73 -14.53 -3.94
CA ILE A 364 8.83 -14.92 -4.86
C ILE A 364 10.18 -14.61 -4.20
N SER A 365 10.37 -13.39 -3.71
CA SER A 365 11.57 -12.95 -3.00
C SER A 365 11.90 -13.87 -1.82
N THR A 366 10.90 -14.23 -0.99
CA THR A 366 11.09 -15.14 0.15
C THR A 366 11.53 -16.55 -0.28
N VAL A 367 11.01 -17.08 -1.40
CA VAL A 367 11.44 -18.38 -1.93
C VAL A 367 12.89 -18.33 -2.45
N LEU A 368 13.30 -17.18 -2.99
CA LEU A 368 14.63 -16.88 -3.51
C LEU A 368 15.50 -16.15 -2.47
N GLU A 369 15.41 -16.58 -1.20
CA GLU A 369 16.31 -16.18 -0.11
C GLU A 369 16.41 -14.65 0.13
N LYS A 370 15.30 -13.94 -0.09
CA LYS A 370 15.13 -12.48 -0.02
C LYS A 370 15.80 -11.72 -1.16
N ALA A 371 15.75 -12.27 -2.38
CA ALA A 371 16.06 -11.56 -3.63
C ALA A 371 15.43 -10.16 -3.66
N GLU A 372 16.18 -9.18 -4.16
CA GLU A 372 15.77 -7.77 -4.16
C GLU A 372 14.57 -7.55 -5.10
N VAL A 373 13.57 -6.78 -4.65
CA VAL A 373 12.36 -6.48 -5.43
C VAL A 373 12.48 -5.08 -6.03
N HIS A 374 12.24 -4.98 -7.34
CA HIS A 374 12.18 -3.70 -8.06
C HIS A 374 10.82 -3.54 -8.74
N HIS A 375 10.19 -2.37 -8.60
CA HIS A 375 8.90 -2.09 -9.24
C HIS A 375 9.09 -1.44 -10.60
N VAL A 376 8.70 -2.16 -11.67
CA VAL A 376 8.89 -1.76 -13.07
C VAL A 376 7.67 -2.23 -13.88
N LEU A 377 6.53 -1.62 -13.58
CA LEU A 377 5.22 -2.06 -14.07
C LEU A 377 5.14 -1.99 -15.60
N ARG A 378 4.60 -3.06 -16.18
CA ARG A 378 4.50 -3.30 -17.62
C ARG A 378 3.30 -4.23 -17.89
N LYS A 379 2.10 -3.73 -17.60
CA LYS A 379 0.84 -4.48 -17.73
C LYS A 379 0.59 -4.98 -19.16
N ASP A 380 1.14 -4.28 -20.15
CA ASP A 380 1.11 -4.63 -21.58
C ASP A 380 1.79 -5.98 -21.91
N LEU A 381 2.77 -6.41 -21.11
CA LEU A 381 3.46 -7.69 -21.32
C LEU A 381 2.58 -8.90 -20.98
N GLY A 382 1.49 -8.71 -20.24
CA GLY A 382 0.70 -9.82 -19.72
C GLY A 382 1.49 -10.73 -18.76
N LEU A 383 2.50 -10.18 -18.09
CA LEU A 383 3.30 -10.82 -17.04
C LEU A 383 3.05 -10.10 -15.72
N ASP A 384 3.13 -10.84 -14.62
CA ASP A 384 2.97 -10.28 -13.28
C ASP A 384 4.31 -10.12 -12.56
N ALA A 385 5.29 -11.00 -12.85
CA ALA A 385 6.67 -10.93 -12.35
C ALA A 385 7.71 -11.40 -13.38
N THR A 386 8.89 -10.77 -13.39
CA THR A 386 10.09 -11.26 -14.07
C THR A 386 11.16 -11.56 -13.01
N VAL A 387 11.63 -12.80 -12.88
CA VAL A 387 12.79 -13.13 -12.03
C VAL A 387 14.04 -13.11 -12.90
N VAL A 388 15.07 -12.34 -12.53
CA VAL A 388 16.39 -12.40 -13.19
C VAL A 388 17.38 -13.05 -12.23
N VAL A 389 17.90 -14.21 -12.60
CA VAL A 389 18.86 -14.98 -11.80
C VAL A 389 20.26 -14.40 -11.97
N GLY A 390 20.89 -14.06 -10.85
CA GLY A 390 22.26 -13.54 -10.79
C GLY A 390 23.29 -14.57 -10.34
N SER A 391 24.56 -14.17 -10.31
CA SER A 391 25.69 -15.03 -9.92
C SER A 391 25.76 -15.34 -8.41
N ASP A 392 24.94 -14.67 -7.60
CA ASP A 392 24.71 -15.00 -6.19
C ASP A 392 23.90 -16.29 -6.00
N TYR A 393 23.20 -16.75 -7.03
CA TYR A 393 22.37 -17.94 -6.97
C TYR A 393 23.21 -19.22 -7.12
N GLU A 394 23.39 -19.94 -6.01
CA GLU A 394 23.97 -21.27 -6.02
C GLU A 394 22.88 -22.32 -6.38
N PRO A 395 23.06 -23.11 -7.46
CA PRO A 395 22.14 -24.20 -7.76
C PRO A 395 22.20 -25.26 -6.65
N ARG A 396 21.05 -25.50 -6.02
CA ARG A 396 20.89 -26.56 -5.00
C ARG A 396 21.13 -27.93 -5.65
N LYS A 397 22.07 -28.69 -5.09
CA LYS A 397 22.43 -30.05 -5.52
C LYS A 397 21.42 -31.09 -5.05
#